data_AF-A0A9D2D1F8-F1
#
_entry.id   AF-A0A9D2D1F8-F1
#
_cell.length_a   1.000
_cell.length_b   1.000
_cell.length_c   1.000
_cell.angle_alpha   90.00
_cell.angle_beta   90.00
_cell.angle_gamma   90.00
#
_symmetry.space_group_name_H-M   'P 1'
#
loop_
_entity.id
_entity.type
_entity.pdbx_description
1 polymer ?
#
loop_
_entity_poly.entity_id
_entity_poly.type
_entity_poly.pdbx_seq_one_letter_code
_entity_poly.pdbx_strand_id
1 'polypeptide(L)'
;AYQRREDIDKYAHVATMQEIEDNGFNLNIPRYVDTFEPEEEIDLNEVAAEIRKLQSKIKDIDAELKPYFDELGLDFPFDVEGK
;
A
#
# COMPACT_ATOMS: atom_id res chain seq x y z
N ALA A 1 -12.83 24.00 16.31
CA ALA A 1 -14.09 23.53 15.71
C ALA A 1 -15.31 23.82 16.60
N TYR A 2 -15.68 22.95 17.55
CA TYR A 2 -17.01 22.97 18.21
C TYR A 2 -17.45 24.34 18.79
N GLN A 3 -16.62 24.95 19.64
CA GLN A 3 -16.98 26.22 20.30
C GLN A 3 -17.10 27.40 19.33
N ARG A 4 -16.41 27.34 18.18
CA ARG A 4 -16.38 28.42 17.17
C ARG A 4 -17.26 28.14 15.96
N ARG A 5 -17.88 26.96 15.88
CA ARG A 5 -18.64 26.47 14.71
C ARG A 5 -17.86 26.70 13.41
N GLU A 6 -16.66 26.17 13.38
CA GLU A 6 -15.76 26.25 12.22
C GLU A 6 -15.64 24.89 11.56
N ASP A 7 -15.73 24.89 10.23
CA ASP A 7 -15.31 23.78 9.39
C ASP A 7 -13.79 23.60 9.47
N ILE A 8 -13.35 22.35 9.60
CA ILE A 8 -11.94 21.95 9.57
C ILE A 8 -11.85 20.77 8.62
N ASP A 9 -11.03 20.91 7.58
CA ASP A 9 -10.80 19.86 6.60
C ASP A 9 -10.50 18.52 7.27
N LYS A 10 -11.21 17.47 6.84
CA LYS A 10 -11.15 16.09 7.38
C LYS A 10 -11.45 15.90 8.87
N TYR A 11 -11.86 16.95 9.60
CA TYR A 11 -12.00 16.89 11.06
C TYR A 11 -13.35 17.42 11.58
N ALA A 12 -13.91 18.47 10.98
CA ALA A 12 -15.18 19.06 11.42
C ALA A 12 -15.94 19.67 10.26
N HIS A 13 -17.25 19.44 10.24
CA HIS A 13 -18.19 20.05 9.30
C HIS A 13 -19.40 20.60 10.05
N VAL A 14 -19.78 21.83 9.75
CA VAL A 14 -20.93 22.53 10.31
C VAL A 14 -22.15 22.21 9.44
N ALA A 15 -22.75 21.05 9.73
CA ALA A 15 -23.92 20.58 9.01
C ALA A 15 -25.12 21.55 9.13
N THR A 16 -25.81 21.79 8.02
CA THR A 16 -27.05 22.58 8.01
C THR A 16 -28.26 21.73 8.41
N MET A 17 -29.38 22.35 8.82
CA MET A 17 -30.60 21.61 9.14
C MET A 17 -31.13 20.82 7.93
N GLN A 18 -31.08 21.42 6.73
CA GLN A 18 -31.47 20.76 5.49
C GLN A 18 -30.63 19.51 5.22
N GLU A 19 -29.32 19.60 5.41
CA GLU A 19 -28.40 18.48 5.22
C GLU A 19 -28.66 17.33 6.21
N ILE A 20 -29.03 17.66 7.46
CA ILE A 20 -29.42 16.67 8.46
C ILE A 20 -30.74 16.00 8.06
N GLU A 21 -31.71 16.76 7.54
CA GLU A 21 -32.98 16.24 7.04
C GLU A 21 -32.78 15.33 5.82
N ASP A 22 -31.96 15.74 4.85
CA ASP A 22 -31.63 14.96 3.64
C ASP A 22 -30.92 13.65 3.99
N ASN A 23 -30.10 13.66 5.06
CA ASN A 23 -29.48 12.46 5.63
C ASN A 23 -30.41 11.65 6.55
N GLY A 24 -31.70 11.99 6.65
CA GLY A 24 -32.69 11.26 7.46
C GLY A 24 -32.41 11.32 8.96
N PHE A 25 -31.90 12.45 9.44
CA PHE A 25 -31.43 12.66 10.82
C PHE A 25 -30.34 11.67 11.26
N ASN A 26 -29.65 11.06 10.31
CA ASN A 26 -28.52 10.18 10.57
C ASN A 26 -27.26 11.04 10.79
N LEU A 27 -26.77 11.09 12.03
CA LEU A 27 -25.63 11.91 12.45
C LEU A 27 -24.29 11.13 12.45
N ASN A 28 -24.18 10.04 11.70
CA ASN A 28 -22.92 9.31 11.59
C ASN A 28 -21.83 10.21 10.96
N ILE A 29 -20.71 10.37 11.64
CA ILE A 29 -19.64 11.34 11.31
C ILE A 29 -19.13 11.24 9.87
N PRO A 30 -18.91 10.05 9.28
CA PRO A 30 -18.45 9.93 7.88
C PRO A 30 -19.42 10.49 6.83
N ARG A 31 -20.67 10.81 7.22
CA ARG A 31 -21.65 11.46 6.31
C ARG A 31 -21.44 12.97 6.19
N TYR A 32 -20.70 13.57 7.12
CA TYR A 32 -20.53 15.01 7.23
C TYR A 32 -19.06 15.40 7.15
N VAL A 33 -18.16 14.53 7.62
CA VAL A 33 -16.72 14.75 7.54
C VAL A 33 -16.15 13.71 6.60
N ASP A 34 -15.61 14.18 5.48
CA ASP A 34 -14.83 13.33 4.59
C ASP A 34 -13.47 13.05 5.26
N THR A 35 -13.39 11.91 5.95
CA THR A 35 -12.16 11.43 6.57
C THR A 35 -11.32 10.60 5.60
N PHE A 36 -11.64 10.60 4.29
CA PHE A 36 -10.87 9.85 3.32
C PHE A 36 -9.45 10.42 3.20
N GLU A 37 -8.48 9.54 3.38
CA GLU A 37 -7.11 9.80 2.98
C GLU A 37 -6.93 9.21 1.59
N PRO A 38 -6.65 10.04 0.56
CA PRO A 38 -6.29 9.47 -0.73
C PRO A 38 -5.05 8.61 -0.54
N GLU A 39 -5.14 7.33 -0.92
CA GLU A 39 -3.97 6.46 -0.96
C GLU A 39 -2.90 7.09 -1.85
N GLU A 40 -1.65 7.03 -1.43
CA GLU A 40 -0.54 7.50 -2.26
C GLU A 40 -0.53 6.71 -3.58
N GLU A 41 -0.41 7.43 -4.70
CA GLU A 41 -0.30 6.79 -6.00
C GLU A 41 0.98 5.95 -6.05
N ILE A 42 0.82 4.64 -6.23
CA ILE A 42 1.95 3.71 -6.30
C ILE A 42 2.66 3.90 -7.64
N ASP A 43 3.96 4.22 -7.63
CA ASP A 43 4.77 4.20 -8.85
C ASP A 43 5.06 2.75 -9.27
N LEU A 44 4.30 2.26 -10.25
CA LEU A 44 4.47 0.93 -10.81
C LEU A 44 5.86 0.70 -11.42
N ASN A 45 6.56 1.76 -11.86
CA ASN A 45 7.92 1.63 -12.36
C ASN A 45 8.92 1.39 -11.23
N GLU A 46 8.73 2.04 -10.08
CA GLU A 46 9.54 1.81 -8.88
C GLU A 46 9.36 0.36 -8.41
N VAL A 47 8.11 -0.09 -8.27
CA VAL A 47 7.80 -1.48 -7.89
C VAL A 47 8.41 -2.48 -8.89
N ALA A 48 8.31 -2.21 -10.20
CA ALA A 48 8.93 -3.05 -11.21
C ALA A 48 10.47 -3.06 -11.11
N ALA A 49 11.10 -1.94 -10.76
CA ALA A 49 12.54 -1.86 -10.55
C ALA A 49 12.97 -2.66 -9.32
N GLU A 50 12.20 -2.59 -8.22
CA GLU A 50 12.43 -3.41 -7.03
C GLU A 50 12.33 -4.90 -7.31
N ILE A 51 11.31 -5.32 -8.06
CA ILE A 51 11.15 -6.72 -8.48
C ILE A 51 12.37 -7.20 -9.26
N ARG A 52 12.82 -6.41 -10.26
CA ARG A 52 14.02 -6.75 -11.05
C ARG A 52 15.28 -6.84 -10.19
N LYS A 53 15.43 -5.92 -9.23
CA LYS A 53 16.56 -5.93 -8.29
C LYS A 53 16.55 -7.18 -7.41
N LEU A 54 15.39 -7.58 -6.91
CA LEU A 54 15.26 -8.81 -6.12
C LEU A 54 15.56 -10.05 -6.95
N GLN A 55 15.07 -10.11 -8.19
CA GLN A 55 15.38 -11.21 -9.12
C GLN A 55 16.88 -11.32 -9.41
N SER A 56 17.59 -10.19 -9.59
CA SER A 56 19.05 -10.20 -9.76
C SER A 56 19.74 -10.77 -8.54
N LYS A 57 19.36 -10.31 -7.33
CA LYS A 57 19.96 -10.80 -6.08
C LYS A 57 19.75 -12.29 -5.87
N ILE A 58 18.56 -12.80 -6.21
CA ILE A 58 18.28 -14.24 -6.14
C ILE A 58 19.25 -14.99 -7.06
N LYS A 59 19.41 -14.55 -8.32
CA LYS A 59 20.35 -15.17 -9.26
C LYS A 59 21.80 -15.12 -8.79
N ASP A 60 22.22 -14.00 -8.21
CA ASP A 60 23.58 -13.85 -7.68
C ASP A 60 23.81 -14.84 -6.52
N ILE A 61 22.85 -14.94 -5.59
CA ILE A 61 22.90 -15.90 -4.48
C ILE A 61 22.89 -17.34 -4.99
N ASP A 62 22.06 -17.67 -5.98
CA ASP A 62 22.01 -19.01 -6.55
C ASP A 62 23.34 -19.38 -7.22
N ALA A 63 23.98 -18.42 -7.91
CA ALA A 63 25.30 -18.61 -8.49
C ALA A 63 26.40 -18.80 -7.44
N GLU A 64 26.28 -18.13 -6.29
CA GLU A 64 27.18 -18.35 -5.14
C GLU A 64 26.92 -19.69 -4.44
N LEU A 65 25.66 -20.12 -4.34
CA LEU A 65 25.27 -21.36 -3.66
C LEU A 65 25.61 -22.62 -4.48
N LYS A 66 25.45 -22.56 -5.80
CA LYS A 66 25.72 -23.68 -6.71
C LYS A 66 27.08 -24.38 -6.48
N PRO A 67 28.23 -23.69 -6.41
CA PRO A 67 29.52 -24.35 -6.17
C PRO A 67 29.57 -25.07 -4.81
N TYR A 68 28.93 -24.55 -3.76
CA TYR A 68 28.88 -25.25 -2.47
C TYR A 68 28.06 -26.55 -2.56
N PHE A 69 26.98 -26.58 -3.34
CA PHE A 69 26.21 -27.80 -3.58
C PHE A 69 27.01 -28.81 -4.42
N ASP A 70 27.71 -28.34 -5.46
CA ASP A 70 28.60 -29.16 -6.28
C ASP A 70 29.73 -29.79 -5.44
N GLU A 71 30.33 -29.04 -4.50
CA GLU A 71 31.36 -29.55 -3.57
C GLU A 71 30.83 -30.60 -2.58
N LEU A 72 29.59 -30.47 -2.15
CA LEU A 72 28.92 -31.41 -1.24
C LEU A 72 28.37 -32.64 -1.96
N GLY A 73 28.41 -32.67 -3.31
CA GLY A 73 27.83 -33.74 -4.12
C GLY A 73 26.30 -33.80 -4.02
N LEU A 74 25.66 -32.68 -3.72
CA LEU A 74 24.22 -32.56 -3.57
C LEU A 74 23.60 -31.97 -4.85
N ASP A 75 22.39 -32.40 -5.18
CA ASP A 75 21.61 -31.81 -6.26
C ASP A 75 21.13 -30.41 -5.86
N PHE A 76 21.28 -29.44 -6.77
CA PHE A 76 20.90 -28.05 -6.49
C PHE A 76 19.39 -27.89 -6.71
N PRO A 77 18.60 -27.61 -5.66
CA PRO A 77 17.14 -27.73 -5.71
C PRO A 77 16.43 -26.52 -6.34
N PHE A 78 17.17 -25.50 -6.77
CA PHE A 78 16.61 -24.29 -7.36
C PHE A 78 16.83 -24.32 -8.88
N ASP A 79 15.73 -24.25 -9.63
CA ASP A 79 15.80 -24.17 -11.08
C ASP A 79 16.49 -22.87 -11.48
N VAL A 80 17.60 -23.00 -12.20
CA VAL A 80 18.17 -21.90 -13.01
C VAL A 80 17.19 -21.68 -14.17
N GLU A 81 16.02 -21.08 -13.89
CA GLU A 81 15.03 -20.79 -14.92
C GLU A 81 15.59 -19.72 -15.88
N GLY A 82 16.13 -20.25 -16.97
CA GLY A 82 16.52 -19.58 -18.19
C GLY A 82 16.01 -20.39 -19.39
N LYS A 83 14.69 -20.56 -19.48
CA LYS A 83 13.96 -20.68 -20.75
C LYS A 83 12.67 -19.87 -20.66
#